data_AF-X8DK03-F1
#
_entry.id   AF-X8DK03-F1
#
_cell.length_a   1.000
_cell.length_b   1.000
_cell.length_c   1.000
_cell.angle_alpha   90.00
_cell.angle_beta   90.00
_cell.angle_gamma   90.00
#
_symmetry.space_group_name_H-M   'P 1'
#
loop_
_entity.id
_entity.type
_entity.pdbx_description
1 polymer ?
#
loop_
_entity_poly.entity_id
_entity_poly.type
_entity_poly.pdbx_seq_one_letter_code
_entity_poly.pdbx_strand_id
1 'polypeptide(L)'
;MYIAGREDDMIVSGGENVFATEVENVLAHHPAIADVGVIGVPDNEFGQRLRAYIQPRDDVAAPTPDEVKAFVRERLERYKTPRDVVFVNSLPRNPTGKLLRSRLHQFDETTTPSAAPPGLAAGGKPE
;
A
#
# COMPACT_ATOMS: atom_id res chain seq x y z
N MET A 1 21.94 1.24 -22.93
CA MET A 1 20.51 1.06 -22.59
C MET A 1 20.42 0.96 -21.08
N TYR A 2 19.83 1.96 -20.41
CA TYR A 2 19.64 1.97 -18.95
C TYR A 2 18.30 1.31 -18.62
N ILE A 3 18.35 0.13 -17.98
CA ILE A 3 17.17 -0.52 -17.40
C ILE A 3 17.02 0.04 -15.98
N ALA A 4 16.42 1.23 -15.88
CA ALA A 4 16.16 1.94 -14.62
C ALA A 4 14.94 1.35 -13.88
N GLY A 5 15.07 0.12 -13.38
CA GLY A 5 13.98 -0.56 -12.69
C GLY A 5 14.38 -1.75 -11.82
N ARG A 6 15.62 -1.82 -11.34
CA ARG A 6 16.04 -2.92 -10.45
C ARG A 6 16.52 -2.49 -9.06
N GLU A 7 16.97 -1.26 -8.88
CA GLU A 7 17.51 -0.79 -7.59
C GLU A 7 16.57 0.18 -6.86
N ASP A 8 15.85 1.06 -7.56
CA ASP A 8 14.98 2.08 -6.93
C ASP A 8 13.65 1.56 -6.34
N ASP A 9 13.29 0.29 -6.58
CA ASP A 9 12.01 -0.29 -6.12
C ASP A 9 12.16 -1.19 -4.88
N MET A 10 13.35 -1.17 -4.25
CA MET A 10 13.63 -1.90 -3.01
C MET A 10 13.20 -1.07 -1.79
N ILE A 11 12.37 -1.66 -0.95
CA ILE A 11 11.83 -1.10 0.29
C ILE A 11 12.42 -1.89 1.45
N VAL A 12 13.05 -1.20 2.40
CA VAL A 12 13.62 -1.84 3.59
C VAL A 12 12.60 -1.74 4.72
N SER A 13 11.86 -2.83 4.96
CA SER A 13 10.79 -2.87 5.96
C SER A 13 11.15 -3.85 7.07
N GLY A 14 11.46 -3.31 8.26
CA GLY A 14 11.80 -4.13 9.44
C GLY A 14 13.12 -4.89 9.31
N GLY A 15 14.05 -4.37 8.51
CA GLY A 15 15.34 -5.01 8.24
C GLY A 15 15.33 -6.01 7.08
N GLU A 16 14.16 -6.26 6.46
CA GLU A 16 14.01 -7.13 5.29
C GLU A 16 13.91 -6.29 4.00
N ASN A 17 14.55 -6.77 2.94
CA ASN A 17 14.46 -6.14 1.61
C ASN A 17 13.22 -6.66 0.88
N VAL A 18 12.32 -5.75 0.52
CA VAL A 18 11.08 -6.06 -0.20
C VAL A 18 11.08 -5.32 -1.53
N PHE A 19 10.89 -6.04 -2.63
CA PHE A 19 10.72 -5.40 -3.93
C PHE A 19 9.26 -5.06 -4.16
N ALA A 20 8.97 -3.77 -4.40
CA ALA A 20 7.61 -3.30 -4.68
C ALA A 20 6.94 -4.11 -5.81
N THR A 21 7.70 -4.39 -6.88
CA THR A 21 7.25 -5.17 -8.04
C THR A 21 6.74 -6.57 -7.69
N GLU A 22 7.28 -7.21 -6.65
CA GLU A 22 6.82 -8.54 -6.23
C GLU A 22 5.40 -8.49 -5.67
N VAL A 23 5.14 -7.49 -4.82
CA VAL A 23 3.82 -7.24 -4.23
C VAL A 23 2.83 -6.74 -5.28
N GLU A 24 3.27 -5.85 -6.17
CA GLU A 24 2.48 -5.39 -7.33
C GLU A 24 2.08 -6.56 -8.22
N ASN A 25 3.01 -7.46 -8.55
CA ASN A 25 2.71 -8.64 -9.37
C ASN A 25 1.67 -9.52 -8.71
N VAL A 26 1.75 -9.76 -7.41
CA VAL A 26 0.71 -10.53 -6.69
C VAL A 26 -0.63 -9.81 -6.78
N LEU A 27 -0.70 -8.53 -6.40
CA LEU A 27 -1.93 -7.76 -6.39
C LEU A 27 -2.57 -7.60 -7.78
N ALA A 28 -1.77 -7.56 -8.86
CA ALA A 28 -2.26 -7.51 -10.23
C ALA A 28 -3.07 -8.76 -10.64
N HIS A 29 -2.89 -9.89 -9.95
CA HIS A 29 -3.69 -11.10 -10.15
C HIS A 29 -5.00 -11.11 -9.36
N HIS A 30 -5.27 -10.09 -8.54
CA HIS A 30 -6.54 -10.02 -7.81
C HIS A 30 -7.70 -9.72 -8.78
N PRO A 31 -8.81 -10.48 -8.72
CA PRO A 31 -9.92 -10.37 -9.70
C PRO A 31 -10.66 -9.02 -9.63
N ALA A 32 -10.55 -8.29 -8.53
CA ALA A 32 -11.15 -6.96 -8.36
C ALA A 32 -10.19 -5.77 -8.57
N ILE A 33 -8.92 -6.00 -8.89
CA ILE A 33 -7.92 -4.94 -9.06
C ILE A 33 -7.63 -4.74 -10.55
N ALA A 34 -7.83 -3.52 -11.04
CA ALA A 34 -7.49 -3.14 -12.40
C ALA A 34 -6.01 -2.77 -12.51
N ASP A 35 -5.50 -2.04 -11.52
CA ASP A 35 -4.15 -1.52 -11.51
C ASP A 35 -3.62 -1.34 -10.07
N VAL A 36 -2.30 -1.43 -9.90
CA VAL A 36 -1.63 -1.34 -8.60
C VAL A 36 -0.28 -0.63 -8.69
N GLY A 37 0.03 0.12 -7.64
CA GLY A 37 1.36 0.68 -7.40
C GLY A 37 1.75 0.53 -5.93
N VAL A 38 2.98 0.10 -5.66
CA VAL A 38 3.49 -0.05 -4.29
C VAL A 38 4.71 0.81 -4.08
N ILE A 39 4.77 1.50 -2.95
CA ILE A 39 5.95 2.29 -2.54
C ILE A 39 6.26 2.06 -1.06
N GLY A 40 7.51 2.37 -0.69
CA GLY A 40 7.92 2.50 0.70
C GLY A 40 7.55 3.88 1.23
N VAL A 41 6.90 3.93 2.39
CA VAL A 41 6.67 5.18 3.13
C VAL A 41 7.36 5.10 4.50
N PRO A 42 7.83 6.24 5.06
CA PRO A 42 8.51 6.26 6.35
C PRO A 42 7.66 5.62 7.46
N ASP A 43 8.30 4.77 8.25
CA ASP A 43 7.69 4.08 9.38
C ASP A 43 8.57 4.21 10.63
N ASN A 44 7.97 4.66 11.74
CA ASN A 44 8.73 4.95 12.96
C ASN A 44 9.22 3.68 13.68
N GLU A 45 8.58 2.53 13.46
CA GLU A 45 8.93 1.27 14.10
C GLU A 45 9.81 0.38 13.20
N PHE A 46 9.59 0.43 11.88
CA PHE A 46 10.19 -0.50 10.91
C PHE A 46 11.09 0.18 9.86
N GLY A 47 11.34 1.49 9.99
CA GLY A 47 12.10 2.31 9.05
C GLY A 47 11.27 2.71 7.83
N GLN A 48 10.80 1.71 7.07
CA GLN A 48 9.80 1.91 6.02
C GLN A 48 8.70 0.86 6.15
N ARG A 49 7.52 1.18 5.63
CA ARG A 49 6.42 0.23 5.44
C ARG A 49 5.93 0.31 4.01
N LEU A 50 5.34 -0.79 3.54
CA LEU A 50 4.71 -0.84 2.24
C LEU A 50 3.34 -0.16 2.27
N ARG A 51 3.14 0.76 1.33
CA ARG A 51 1.84 1.34 0.99
C ARG A 51 1.46 0.94 -0.43
N ALA A 52 0.28 0.35 -0.57
CA ALA A 52 -0.27 -0.06 -1.86
C ALA A 52 -1.36 0.92 -2.30
N TYR A 53 -1.26 1.45 -3.51
CA TYR A 53 -2.30 2.22 -4.19
C TYR A 53 -3.00 1.29 -5.16
N ILE A 54 -4.31 1.17 -5.01
CA ILE A 54 -5.13 0.21 -5.72
C ILE A 54 -6.15 0.97 -6.56
N GLN A 55 -6.19 0.67 -7.85
CA GLN A 55 -7.28 1.04 -8.73
C GLN A 55 -8.21 -0.18 -8.87
N PRO A 56 -9.42 -0.14 -8.30
CA PRO A 56 -10.41 -1.18 -8.50
C PRO A 56 -10.85 -1.28 -9.97
N ARG A 57 -11.32 -2.45 -10.38
CA ARG A 57 -12.07 -2.61 -11.63
C ARG A 57 -13.45 -1.98 -11.50
N ASP A 58 -13.92 -1.31 -12.56
CA ASP A 58 -15.24 -0.66 -12.57
C ASP A 58 -16.40 -1.67 -12.66
N ASP A 59 -16.14 -2.88 -13.17
CA ASP A 59 -17.13 -3.92 -13.45
C ASP A 59 -17.42 -4.87 -12.27
N VAL A 60 -16.69 -4.76 -11.16
CA VAL A 60 -16.82 -5.62 -9.98
C VAL A 60 -16.73 -4.82 -8.69
N ALA A 61 -17.23 -5.38 -7.59
CA ALA A 61 -17.11 -4.75 -6.28
C ALA A 61 -15.64 -4.56 -5.89
N ALA A 62 -15.29 -3.35 -5.45
CA ALA A 62 -13.95 -3.04 -4.98
C ALA A 62 -13.60 -3.90 -3.75
N PRO A 63 -12.36 -4.42 -3.66
CA PRO A 63 -11.94 -5.18 -2.49
C PRO A 63 -11.79 -4.25 -1.29
N THR A 64 -11.97 -4.78 -0.10
CA THR A 64 -11.63 -4.09 1.15
C THR A 64 -10.11 -4.10 1.39
N PRO A 65 -9.56 -3.18 2.21
CA PRO A 65 -8.16 -3.21 2.60
C PRO A 65 -7.71 -4.55 3.19
N ASP A 66 -8.58 -5.21 3.96
CA ASP A 66 -8.27 -6.50 4.58
C ASP A 66 -8.23 -7.64 3.57
N GLU A 67 -9.10 -7.64 2.56
CA GLU A 67 -9.04 -8.59 1.44
C GLU A 67 -7.76 -8.44 0.63
N VAL A 68 -7.35 -7.20 0.34
CA VAL A 68 -6.08 -6.90 -0.33
C VAL A 68 -4.90 -7.45 0.49
N LYS A 69 -4.89 -7.21 1.81
CA LYS A 69 -3.84 -7.70 2.71
C LYS A 69 -3.84 -9.23 2.83
N ALA A 70 -5.01 -9.85 2.93
CA ALA A 70 -5.17 -11.29 3.00
C ALA A 70 -4.65 -11.96 1.72
N PHE A 71 -5.01 -11.41 0.55
CA PHE A 71 -4.57 -11.93 -0.73
C PHE A 71 -3.04 -11.97 -0.87
N VAL A 72 -2.35 -10.94 -0.36
CA VAL A 72 -0.89 -10.90 -0.31
C VAL A 72 -0.34 -11.91 0.70
N ARG A 73 -0.88 -11.96 1.92
CA ARG A 73 -0.42 -12.88 2.99
C ARG A 73 -0.54 -14.36 2.63
N GLU A 74 -1.50 -14.72 1.79
CA GLU A 74 -1.67 -16.09 1.30
C GLU A 74 -0.59 -16.51 0.30
N ARG A 75 0.12 -15.54 -0.30
CA ARG A 75 1.03 -15.76 -1.44
C ARG A 75 2.47 -15.37 -1.14
N LEU A 76 2.67 -14.41 -0.25
CA LEU A 76 3.97 -13.85 0.14
C LEU A 76 4.15 -13.88 1.66
N GLU A 77 5.40 -13.74 2.09
CA GLU A 77 5.75 -13.65 3.50
C GLU A 77 5.13 -12.41 4.17
N ARG A 78 4.85 -12.52 5.48
CA ARG A 78 4.13 -11.49 6.26
C ARG A 78 4.76 -10.10 6.15
N TYR A 79 6.09 -10.01 6.09
CA TYR A 79 6.79 -8.72 6.03
C TYR A 79 6.65 -8.01 4.66
N LYS A 80 6.22 -8.73 3.60
CA LYS A 80 5.90 -8.16 2.29
C LYS A 80 4.45 -7.68 2.17
N THR A 81 3.64 -7.85 3.22
CA THR A 81 2.25 -7.40 3.19
C THR A 81 2.18 -5.88 3.35
N PRO A 82 1.46 -5.16 2.46
CA PRO A 82 1.26 -3.72 2.64
C PRO A 82 0.52 -3.42 3.94
N ARG A 83 1.03 -2.45 4.69
CA ARG A 83 0.38 -1.97 5.93
C ARG A 83 -0.74 -0.99 5.62
N ASP A 84 -0.50 -0.13 4.63
CA ASP A 84 -1.46 0.84 4.13
C ASP A 84 -1.97 0.41 2.76
N VAL A 85 -3.28 0.54 2.56
CA VAL A 85 -3.95 0.32 1.28
C VAL A 85 -4.77 1.57 0.99
N VAL A 86 -4.49 2.22 -0.14
CA VAL A 86 -5.16 3.46 -0.57
C VAL A 86 -5.86 3.17 -1.89
N PHE A 87 -7.16 3.45 -1.97
CA PHE A 87 -7.89 3.30 -3.22
C PHE A 87 -7.86 4.61 -4.00
N VAL A 88 -7.59 4.50 -5.30
CA VAL A 88 -7.52 5.63 -6.22
C VAL A 88 -8.33 5.34 -7.47
N ASN A 89 -8.88 6.39 -8.08
CA ASN A 89 -9.66 6.24 -9.31
C ASN A 89 -8.76 5.89 -10.51
N SER A 90 -7.53 6.40 -10.53
CA SER A 90 -6.58 6.15 -11.62
C SER A 90 -5.15 6.33 -11.16
N LEU A 91 -4.28 5.38 -11.52
CA LEU A 91 -2.86 5.48 -11.24
C LEU A 91 -2.11 6.33 -12.30
N PRO A 92 -1.17 7.20 -11.88
CA PRO A 92 -0.44 8.05 -12.79
C PRO A 92 0.56 7.18 -13.58
N ARG A 93 0.24 6.92 -14.85
CA ARG A 93 1.14 6.24 -15.79
C ARG A 93 1.62 7.20 -16.86
N ASN A 94 2.83 6.96 -17.37
CA ASN A 94 3.32 7.66 -18.55
C ASN A 94 2.67 7.10 -19.83
N PRO A 95 2.89 7.72 -21.01
CA PRO A 95 2.34 7.23 -22.28
C PRO A 95 2.81 5.82 -22.68
N THR A 96 3.90 5.32 -22.09
CA THR A 96 4.40 3.96 -22.32
C THR A 96 3.82 2.96 -21.31
N GLY A 97 2.84 3.36 -20.48
CA GLY A 97 2.21 2.52 -19.47
C GLY A 97 3.06 2.28 -18.22
N LYS A 98 4.21 2.93 -18.04
CA LYS A 98 5.03 2.83 -16.83
C LYS A 98 4.42 3.68 -15.71
N LEU A 99 4.30 3.10 -14.53
CA LEU A 99 3.86 3.78 -13.32
C LEU A 99 4.83 4.90 -12.91
N LEU A 100 4.28 6.09 -12.66
CA LEU A 100 5.03 7.25 -12.19
C LEU A 100 5.01 7.28 -10.67
N ARG A 101 5.85 6.43 -10.04
CA ARG A 101 5.88 6.23 -8.57
C ARG A 101 6.07 7.51 -7.77
N SER A 102 6.91 8.45 -8.25
CA SER A 102 7.12 9.76 -7.61
C SER A 102 5.84 10.61 -7.51
N ARG A 103 4.79 10.30 -8.29
CA ARG A 103 3.50 10.98 -8.22
C ARG A 103 2.49 10.26 -7.32
N LEU A 104 2.79 9.08 -6.78
CA LEU A 104 1.85 8.36 -5.93
C LEU A 104 1.58 9.06 -4.60
N HIS A 105 2.58 9.79 -4.09
CA HIS A 105 2.43 10.58 -2.87
C HIS A 105 1.33 11.65 -2.94
N GLN A 106 0.93 12.09 -4.14
CA GLN A 106 -0.16 13.05 -4.29
C GLN A 106 -1.51 12.49 -3.80
N PHE A 107 -1.66 11.16 -3.72
CA PHE A 107 -2.88 10.51 -3.23
C PHE A 107 -2.86 10.29 -1.71
N ASP A 108 -1.76 10.62 -1.03
CA ASP A 108 -1.67 10.50 0.42
C ASP A 108 -2.65 11.46 1.13
N GLU A 109 -2.92 12.63 0.54
CA GLU A 109 -3.82 13.65 1.10
C GLU A 109 -5.31 13.31 0.96
N THR A 110 -5.67 12.37 0.08
CA THR A 110 -7.09 11.96 -0.11
C THR A 110 -7.58 11.04 1.01
N THR A 111 -6.72 10.68 1.97
CA THR A 111 -7.12 10.01 3.21
C THR A 111 -6.88 10.94 4.40
N THR A 112 -7.77 11.93 4.58
CA THR A 112 -8.01 12.40 5.96
C THR A 112 -8.97 11.40 6.62
N PRO A 113 -8.59 10.80 7.76
CA PRO A 113 -9.32 9.74 8.43
C PRO A 113 -10.58 10.25 9.12
N SER A 114 -11.66 9.49 9.04
CA SER A 114 -12.82 9.56 9.96
C SER A 114 -12.97 8.15 10.54
N ALA A 115 -12.87 7.87 11.84
CA ALA A 115 -13.07 8.61 13.08
C ALA A 115 -12.20 7.95 14.20
N ALA A 116 -11.94 8.42 15.43
CA ALA A 116 -12.45 9.49 16.30
C ALA A 116 -11.46 9.66 17.51
N PRO A 117 -11.67 10.60 18.47
CA PRO A 117 -10.67 11.14 19.41
C PRO A 117 -10.36 10.24 20.64
N PRO A 118 -9.35 10.58 21.48
CA PRO A 118 -9.12 9.88 22.73
C PRO A 118 -10.22 10.22 23.75
N GLY A 119 -10.97 9.21 24.15
CA GLY A 119 -11.84 9.18 25.34
C GLY A 119 -12.13 7.71 25.61
N LEU A 120 -11.91 7.12 26.77
CA LEU A 120 -12.31 7.43 28.15
C LEU A 120 -11.47 6.45 29.01
N ALA A 121 -11.01 6.68 30.25
CA ALA A 121 -11.82 7.07 31.39
C ALA A 121 -10.95 7.52 32.57
N ALA A 122 -11.45 8.54 33.25
CA ALA A 122 -11.20 8.76 34.66
C ALA A 122 -11.65 7.52 35.47
N GLY A 123 -10.70 6.85 36.11
CA GLY A 123 -10.96 5.90 37.18
C GLY A 123 -10.55 6.53 38.51
N GLY A 124 -11.51 7.03 39.26
CA GLY A 124 -11.30 7.41 40.66
C GLY A 124 -10.87 6.19 41.47
N LYS A 125 -9.96 6.40 42.42
CA LYS A 125 -9.79 5.51 43.56
C LYS A 125 -10.48 6.14 44.77
N PRO A 126 -11.40 5.43 45.45
CA PRO A 126 -11.73 5.73 46.82
C PRO A 126 -10.71 5.06 47.75
N GLU A 127 -10.09 5.83 48.62
CA GLU A 127 -9.84 5.51 50.04
C GLU A 127 -9.36 6.77 50.78
#